data_AF-A0A2D4F360-F1
#
_entry.id   AF-A0A2D4F360-F1
#
_cell.length_a   1.000
_cell.length_b   1.000
_cell.length_c   1.000
_cell.angle_alpha   90.00
_cell.angle_beta   90.00
_cell.angle_gamma   90.00
#
_symmetry.space_group_name_H-M   'P 1'
#
loop_
_entity.id
_entity.type
_entity.pdbx_description
1 polymer ?
#
loop_
_entity_poly.entity_id
_entity_poly.type
_entity_poly.pdbx_seq_one_letter_code
_entity_poly.pdbx_strand_id
1 'polypeptide(L)'
;NGTVTVALLEGRNIPMGGMTHIFVLLKMGQEKFKSQTLCKSANPQWREQFDFHYFSDRKDVLEIEIWGKDNKKHEEILGICKVDVGGLSEKQANCLELPLEKQPGFLMMVISVAPCLGVSISDLCMCPLGDPSERKQIFQRYSFRNSFQNMKDIGFLQVKLLKAVDLLAADFSGKSDPFCVLELGNSRLQSYTVYKNLNPEWNQVFTFPIKDIHDILEVMVFAEDGDKSPDFLGKVAIPLLSIKNGQQSCYVLKNKDLELPSKGMVHLEIEVLFNPIKASVRTFSPRERRSLEDNRKFSKKILSRNVDRVKRISMAIWNTIQFLRSCFLWESPIRSLIAFVVFVTTVWHFEAYMVPLALLMLFVYNISISSPDKALIIQDPQDYII
;
A
#
# COMPACT_ATOMS: atom_id res chain seq x y z
N ASN A 1 -1.66 -22.68 5.15
CA ASN A 1 -1.81 -21.23 4.87
C ASN A 1 -0.44 -20.60 4.91
N GLY A 2 -0.09 -19.82 3.89
CA GLY A 2 1.24 -19.23 3.80
C GLY A 2 1.38 -18.12 2.77
N THR A 3 2.56 -17.52 2.76
CA THR A 3 2.98 -16.60 1.72
C THR A 3 3.94 -17.34 0.79
N VAL A 4 3.65 -17.31 -0.50
CA VAL A 4 4.55 -17.78 -1.55
C VAL A 4 5.24 -16.56 -2.13
N THR A 5 6.53 -16.40 -1.85
CA THR A 5 7.35 -15.39 -2.50
C THR A 5 7.92 -15.97 -3.78
N VAL A 6 7.55 -15.36 -4.91
CA VAL A 6 8.00 -15.70 -6.26
C VAL A 6 8.95 -14.62 -6.75
N ALA A 7 10.24 -14.95 -6.86
CA ALA A 7 11.23 -14.09 -7.50
C ALA A 7 11.41 -14.52 -8.96
N LEU A 8 10.91 -13.70 -9.88
CA LEU A 8 11.02 -13.86 -11.33
C LEU A 8 12.39 -13.36 -11.79
N LEU A 9 13.26 -14.26 -12.28
CA LEU A 9 14.63 -13.91 -12.64
C LEU A 9 14.75 -13.56 -14.13
N GLU A 10 14.73 -14.57 -14.99
CA GLU A 10 14.97 -14.44 -16.42
C GLU A 10 14.25 -15.51 -17.23
N GLY A 11 13.97 -15.18 -18.49
CA GLY A 11 13.56 -16.13 -19.50
C GLY A 11 14.76 -16.53 -20.36
N ARG A 12 14.84 -17.80 -20.77
CA ARG A 12 15.88 -18.31 -21.66
C ARG A 12 15.27 -18.87 -22.93
N ASN A 13 15.82 -18.47 -24.07
CA ASN A 13 15.40 -18.93 -25.39
C ASN A 13 13.90 -18.77 -25.67
N ILE A 14 13.28 -17.67 -25.23
CA ILE A 14 11.84 -17.47 -25.45
C ILE A 14 11.59 -17.03 -26.91
N PRO A 15 10.79 -17.77 -27.69
CA PRO A 15 10.47 -17.43 -29.07
C PRO A 15 9.54 -16.23 -29.13
N MET A 16 10.09 -15.07 -29.45
CA MET A 16 9.33 -13.81 -29.49
C MET A 16 8.66 -13.49 -30.83
N GLY A 17 8.87 -14.32 -31.88
CA GLY A 17 8.27 -14.11 -33.20
C GLY A 17 8.35 -12.65 -33.69
N GLY A 18 7.19 -12.11 -34.12
CA GLY A 18 7.00 -10.72 -34.55
C GLY A 18 6.75 -9.71 -33.43
N MET A 19 6.75 -10.13 -32.16
CA MET A 19 6.42 -9.28 -31.03
C MET A 19 7.59 -8.39 -30.63
N THR A 20 7.29 -7.20 -30.11
CA THR A 20 8.30 -6.18 -29.77
C THR A 20 8.53 -6.05 -28.27
N HIS A 21 7.57 -6.45 -27.46
CA HIS A 21 7.65 -6.40 -26.01
C HIS A 21 7.17 -7.71 -25.37
N ILE A 22 7.63 -8.01 -24.16
CA ILE A 22 7.27 -9.19 -23.37
C ILE A 22 6.96 -8.82 -21.91
N PHE A 23 6.00 -9.50 -21.30
CA PHE A 23 5.75 -9.46 -19.87
C PHE A 23 5.25 -10.82 -19.36
N VAL A 24 5.30 -11.03 -18.06
CA VAL A 24 4.81 -12.25 -17.40
C VAL A 24 3.62 -11.90 -16.53
N LEU A 25 2.59 -12.74 -16.58
CA LEU A 25 1.40 -12.67 -15.75
C LEU A 25 1.37 -13.89 -14.84
N LEU A 26 1.48 -13.66 -13.54
CA LEU A 26 1.49 -14.68 -12.51
C LEU A 26 0.10 -14.74 -11.86
N LYS A 27 -0.49 -15.92 -11.76
CA LYS A 27 -1.85 -16.15 -11.21
C LYS A 27 -1.82 -17.26 -10.17
N MET A 28 -2.37 -16.99 -8.99
CA MET A 28 -2.56 -17.99 -7.94
C MET A 28 -3.91 -17.74 -7.28
N GLY A 29 -4.87 -18.66 -7.47
CA GLY A 29 -6.23 -18.47 -6.98
C GLY A 29 -6.90 -17.21 -7.54
N GLN A 30 -7.21 -16.24 -6.66
CA GLN A 30 -7.80 -14.95 -7.03
C GLN A 30 -6.76 -13.85 -7.25
N GLU A 31 -5.52 -14.03 -6.79
CA GLU A 31 -4.45 -13.04 -6.92
C GLU A 31 -3.78 -13.11 -8.30
N LYS A 32 -3.55 -11.95 -8.91
CA LYS A 32 -2.89 -11.83 -10.22
C LYS A 32 -1.89 -10.70 -10.19
N PHE A 33 -0.65 -10.96 -10.61
CA PHE A 33 0.41 -9.96 -10.71
C PHE A 33 0.99 -9.92 -12.12
N LYS A 34 1.17 -8.71 -12.64
CA LYS A 34 1.78 -8.45 -13.95
C LYS A 34 3.18 -7.86 -13.75
N SER A 35 4.18 -8.45 -14.40
CA SER A 35 5.56 -7.97 -14.38
C SER A 35 5.76 -6.73 -15.24
N GLN A 36 6.95 -6.13 -15.16
CA GLN A 36 7.35 -5.10 -16.12
C GLN A 36 7.39 -5.65 -17.55
N THR A 37 7.08 -4.75 -18.47
CA THR A 37 7.11 -5.01 -19.91
C THR A 37 8.48 -4.67 -20.46
N LEU A 38 9.21 -5.67 -20.94
CA LEU A 38 10.56 -5.52 -21.49
C LEU A 38 10.54 -5.50 -23.02
N CYS A 39 11.53 -4.85 -23.63
CA CYS A 39 11.72 -4.84 -25.08
C CYS A 39 12.31 -6.17 -25.58
N LYS A 40 12.15 -6.44 -26.88
CA LYS A 40 12.56 -7.68 -27.58
C LYS A 40 13.98 -8.13 -27.19
N SER A 41 14.06 -9.27 -26.50
CA SER A 41 15.30 -9.96 -26.14
C SER A 41 15.02 -11.46 -26.06
N ALA A 42 15.90 -12.31 -26.61
CA ALA A 42 15.76 -13.76 -26.48
C ALA A 42 15.92 -14.26 -25.03
N ASN A 43 16.60 -13.46 -24.19
CA ASN A 43 16.82 -13.72 -22.78
C ASN A 43 16.41 -12.50 -21.93
N PRO A 44 15.11 -12.28 -21.73
CA PRO A 44 14.61 -11.17 -20.91
C PRO A 44 14.94 -11.37 -19.43
N GLN A 45 15.37 -10.31 -18.73
CA GLN A 45 15.64 -10.34 -17.30
C GLN A 45 14.71 -9.38 -16.57
N TRP A 46 13.83 -9.91 -15.71
CA TRP A 46 12.89 -9.11 -14.91
C TRP A 46 13.48 -8.76 -13.56
N ARG A 47 13.98 -9.78 -12.82
CA ARG A 47 14.49 -9.64 -11.45
C ARG A 47 13.49 -8.96 -10.52
N GLU A 48 12.23 -9.39 -10.61
CA GLU A 48 11.10 -8.88 -9.83
C GLU A 48 10.66 -9.90 -8.78
N GLN A 49 10.10 -9.42 -7.67
CA GLN A 49 9.59 -10.27 -6.60
C GLN A 49 8.10 -10.01 -6.38
N PHE A 50 7.32 -11.08 -6.24
CA PHE A 50 5.89 -11.06 -6.02
C PHE A 50 5.56 -11.95 -4.82
N ASP A 51 4.64 -11.51 -3.97
CA ASP A 51 4.21 -12.27 -2.80
C ASP A 51 2.74 -12.66 -2.97
N PHE A 52 2.46 -13.95 -2.92
CA PHE A 52 1.11 -14.52 -3.01
C PHE A 52 0.67 -15.09 -1.67
N HIS A 53 -0.62 -15.05 -1.39
CA HIS A 53 -1.20 -15.71 -0.22
C HIS A 53 -1.94 -16.98 -0.64
N TYR A 54 -1.56 -18.13 -0.08
CA TYR A 54 -2.19 -19.43 -0.35
C TYR A 54 -2.90 -19.98 0.88
N PHE A 55 -4.06 -20.60 0.66
CA PHE A 55 -4.91 -21.18 1.70
C PHE A 55 -4.93 -22.70 1.53
N SER A 56 -4.60 -23.44 2.59
CA SER A 56 -4.35 -24.89 2.55
C SER A 56 -5.51 -25.75 2.04
N ASP A 57 -6.72 -25.18 1.95
CA ASP A 57 -7.91 -25.89 1.46
C ASP A 57 -7.99 -25.97 -0.06
N ARG A 58 -7.10 -25.27 -0.79
CA ARG A 58 -7.00 -25.33 -2.24
C ARG A 58 -5.61 -25.81 -2.63
N LYS A 59 -5.57 -26.78 -3.56
CA LYS A 59 -4.34 -27.15 -4.28
C LYS A 59 -3.98 -25.97 -5.17
N ASP A 60 -3.30 -24.98 -4.61
CA ASP A 60 -3.01 -23.71 -5.27
C ASP A 60 -1.86 -23.88 -6.26
N VAL A 61 -2.21 -24.20 -7.50
CA VAL A 61 -1.30 -24.20 -8.64
C VAL A 61 -1.00 -22.75 -9.02
N LEU A 62 0.27 -22.36 -9.04
CA LEU A 62 0.73 -21.10 -9.62
C LEU A 62 0.75 -21.24 -11.14
N GLU A 63 -0.12 -20.52 -11.83
CA GLU A 63 -0.16 -20.44 -13.28
C GLU A 63 0.60 -19.20 -13.75
N ILE A 64 1.51 -19.39 -14.70
CA ILE A 64 2.45 -18.38 -15.17
C ILE A 64 2.26 -18.27 -16.67
N GLU A 65 1.79 -17.12 -17.14
CA GLU A 65 1.56 -16.85 -18.55
C GLU A 65 2.57 -15.84 -19.05
N ILE A 66 3.28 -16.18 -20.12
CA ILE A 66 4.18 -15.27 -20.81
C ILE A 66 3.42 -14.65 -21.97
N TRP A 67 3.32 -13.33 -21.97
CA TRP A 67 2.63 -12.55 -22.97
C TRP A 67 3.62 -11.73 -23.77
N GLY A 68 3.45 -11.70 -25.08
CA GLY A 68 4.14 -10.74 -25.93
C GLY A 68 3.17 -9.75 -26.53
N LYS A 69 3.70 -8.56 -26.81
CA LYS A 69 2.94 -7.40 -27.28
C LYS A 69 3.62 -6.80 -28.49
N ASP A 70 2.85 -6.56 -29.55
CA ASP A 70 3.31 -5.89 -30.76
C ASP A 70 3.09 -4.36 -30.68
N ASN A 71 3.75 -3.61 -31.56
CA ASN A 71 3.66 -2.16 -31.67
C ASN A 71 2.22 -1.67 -31.93
N LYS A 72 1.37 -2.53 -32.51
CA LYS A 72 -0.07 -2.26 -32.72
C LYS A 72 -0.94 -2.58 -31.49
N LYS A 73 -0.34 -2.79 -30.32
CA LYS A 73 -0.99 -3.20 -29.06
C LYS A 73 -1.71 -4.56 -29.10
N HIS A 74 -1.45 -5.39 -30.10
CA HIS A 74 -1.93 -6.77 -30.09
C HIS A 74 -1.14 -7.57 -29.05
N GLU A 75 -1.83 -8.32 -28.19
CA GLU A 75 -1.24 -9.13 -27.12
C GLU A 75 -1.55 -10.61 -27.41
N GLU A 76 -0.52 -11.45 -27.36
CA GLU A 76 -0.63 -12.89 -27.62
C GLU A 76 0.19 -13.67 -26.59
N ILE A 77 -0.30 -14.86 -26.22
CA ILE A 77 0.34 -15.74 -25.24
C ILE A 77 1.48 -16.50 -25.93
N LEU A 78 2.70 -16.26 -25.46
CA LEU A 78 3.92 -16.91 -25.93
C LEU A 78 4.15 -18.29 -25.28
N GLY A 79 3.68 -18.48 -24.05
CA GLY A 79 3.79 -19.76 -23.36
C GLY A 79 3.15 -19.74 -21.96
N ILE A 80 2.87 -20.93 -21.44
CA ILE A 80 2.26 -21.14 -20.12
C ILE A 80 3.12 -22.11 -19.33
N CYS A 81 3.31 -21.84 -18.04
CA CYS A 81 3.95 -22.75 -17.08
C CYS A 81 3.04 -22.89 -15.85
N LYS A 82 3.03 -24.08 -15.26
CA LYS A 82 2.27 -24.36 -14.03
C LYS A 82 3.18 -24.95 -12.98
N VAL A 83 3.08 -24.46 -11.74
CA VAL A 83 3.84 -24.95 -10.61
C VAL A 83 2.90 -25.32 -9.49
N ASP A 84 2.98 -26.57 -9.03
CA ASP A 84 2.29 -26.98 -7.81
C ASP A 84 3.08 -26.52 -6.60
N VAL A 85 2.54 -25.54 -5.87
CA VAL A 85 3.17 -24.99 -4.67
C VAL A 85 3.13 -25.99 -3.51
N GLY A 86 2.13 -26.87 -3.48
CA GLY A 86 1.98 -27.85 -2.39
C GLY A 86 3.11 -28.89 -2.34
N GLY A 87 3.82 -29.08 -3.45
CA GLY A 87 4.98 -29.98 -3.54
C GLY A 87 6.33 -29.34 -3.20
N LEU A 88 6.38 -28.03 -2.94
CA LEU A 88 7.63 -27.30 -2.71
C LEU A 88 8.06 -27.34 -1.24
N SER A 89 9.37 -27.27 -1.00
CA SER A 89 9.91 -27.28 0.37
C SER A 89 9.63 -25.95 1.08
N GLU A 90 8.96 -26.01 2.23
CA GLU A 90 8.56 -24.85 3.07
C GLU A 90 9.73 -24.19 3.83
N LYS A 91 10.95 -24.73 3.75
CA LYS A 91 12.09 -24.28 4.56
C LYS A 91 13.23 -23.67 3.74
N GLN A 92 13.17 -23.75 2.41
CA GLN A 92 14.23 -23.29 1.53
C GLN A 92 13.66 -22.65 0.26
N ALA A 93 14.42 -21.71 -0.30
CA ALA A 93 14.14 -21.15 -1.61
C ALA A 93 14.33 -22.23 -2.70
N ASN A 94 13.26 -22.53 -3.43
CA ASN A 94 13.25 -23.52 -4.50
C ASN A 94 13.58 -22.81 -5.83
N CYS A 95 14.78 -23.02 -6.36
CA CYS A 95 15.14 -22.55 -7.69
C CYS A 95 14.52 -23.47 -8.75
N LEU A 96 13.64 -22.91 -9.60
CA LEU A 96 12.90 -23.65 -10.60
C LEU A 96 13.30 -23.18 -12.00
N GLU A 97 13.57 -24.16 -12.86
CA GLU A 97 13.71 -23.99 -14.30
C GLU A 97 12.46 -24.60 -14.95
N LEU A 98 11.54 -23.74 -15.38
CA LEU A 98 10.22 -24.16 -15.85
C LEU A 98 10.18 -24.15 -17.38
N PRO A 99 10.00 -25.30 -18.04
CA PRO A 99 9.84 -25.33 -19.49
C PRO A 99 8.50 -24.72 -19.90
N LEU A 100 8.47 -24.00 -21.03
CA LEU A 100 7.25 -23.47 -21.60
C LEU A 100 6.41 -24.58 -22.25
N GLU A 101 5.11 -24.61 -21.97
CA GLU A 101 4.21 -25.51 -22.67
C GLU A 101 4.20 -25.20 -24.17
N LYS A 102 4.43 -26.22 -25.00
CA LYS A 102 4.32 -26.20 -26.47
C LYS A 102 5.36 -25.36 -27.23
N GLN A 103 6.28 -24.66 -26.56
CA GLN A 103 7.32 -23.84 -27.20
C GLN A 103 8.71 -24.11 -26.58
N PRO A 104 9.81 -24.02 -27.36
CA PRO A 104 11.15 -24.11 -26.80
C PRO A 104 11.44 -22.89 -25.93
N GLY A 105 11.89 -23.08 -24.69
CA GLY A 105 12.25 -21.98 -23.80
C GLY A 105 12.02 -22.33 -22.34
N PHE A 106 12.78 -21.68 -21.46
CA PHE A 106 12.74 -21.93 -20.03
C PHE A 106 12.53 -20.63 -19.27
N LEU A 107 11.77 -20.68 -18.18
CA LEU A 107 11.61 -19.59 -17.24
C LEU A 107 12.34 -19.92 -15.94
N MET A 108 13.27 -19.06 -15.55
CA MET A 108 14.01 -19.17 -14.29
C MET A 108 13.31 -18.35 -13.22
N MET A 109 12.94 -19.00 -12.12
CA MET A 109 12.39 -18.32 -10.95
C MET A 109 12.79 -19.00 -9.66
N VAL A 110 12.70 -18.27 -8.56
CA VAL A 110 12.92 -18.80 -7.22
C VAL A 110 11.63 -18.66 -6.43
N ILE A 111 11.11 -19.77 -5.93
CA ILE A 111 9.90 -19.81 -5.12
C ILE A 111 10.24 -20.17 -3.69
N SER A 112 9.95 -19.27 -2.76
CA SER A 112 10.08 -19.49 -1.33
C SER A 112 8.70 -19.59 -0.70
N VAL A 113 8.36 -20.76 -0.16
CA VAL A 113 7.10 -20.97 0.56
C VAL A 113 7.36 -20.71 2.03
N ALA A 114 6.76 -19.66 2.57
CA ALA A 114 6.81 -19.35 3.99
C ALA A 114 5.45 -19.70 4.60
N PRO A 115 5.37 -20.67 5.52
CA PRO A 115 4.12 -20.94 6.24
C PRO A 115 3.74 -19.70 7.05
N CYS A 116 2.62 -19.07 6.68
CA CYS A 116 1.95 -18.03 7.45
C CYS A 116 1.01 -18.74 8.38
N LEU A 117 1.59 -19.21 9.48
CA LEU A 117 0.82 -19.70 10.60
C LEU A 117 -0.14 -18.60 11.04
N GLY A 118 -1.44 -18.84 10.92
CA GLY A 118 -2.46 -18.00 11.53
C GLY A 118 -3.09 -16.91 10.67
N VAL A 119 -2.94 -16.92 9.32
CA VAL A 119 -3.85 -16.16 8.43
C VAL A 119 -4.91 -17.11 7.89
N SER A 120 -6.19 -16.95 8.21
CA SER A 120 -7.28 -17.80 7.69
C SER A 120 -8.62 -17.07 7.66
N ILE A 121 -9.52 -17.56 6.81
CA ILE A 121 -10.95 -17.23 6.85
C ILE A 121 -11.69 -18.54 7.14
N SER A 122 -12.57 -18.55 8.13
CA SER A 122 -13.40 -19.69 8.47
C SER A 122 -14.80 -19.26 8.87
N ASP A 123 -15.75 -20.20 8.88
CA ASP A 123 -17.10 -19.94 9.39
C ASP A 123 -17.11 -19.82 10.91
N LEU A 124 -18.15 -19.18 11.46
CA LEU A 124 -18.32 -18.98 12.91
C LEU A 124 -18.29 -20.28 13.72
N CYS A 125 -18.74 -21.41 13.13
CA CYS A 125 -18.71 -22.72 13.77
C CYS A 125 -17.31 -23.36 13.83
N MET A 126 -16.36 -22.84 13.05
CA MET A 126 -14.98 -23.32 12.92
C MET A 126 -14.00 -22.25 13.40
N CYS A 127 -14.26 -21.65 14.56
CA CYS A 127 -13.37 -20.68 15.21
C CYS A 127 -12.18 -21.39 15.87
N PRO A 128 -10.91 -21.08 15.53
CA PRO A 128 -9.76 -21.71 16.20
C PRO A 128 -9.68 -21.51 17.71
N LEU A 129 -10.16 -20.36 18.22
CA LEU A 129 -10.25 -20.11 19.67
C LEU A 129 -11.53 -20.67 20.33
N GLY A 130 -12.45 -21.21 19.52
CA GLY A 130 -13.67 -21.86 19.98
C GLY A 130 -13.46 -23.30 20.42
N ASP A 131 -12.58 -24.05 19.74
CA ASP A 131 -12.18 -25.40 20.18
C ASP A 131 -11.20 -25.32 21.37
N PRO A 132 -11.52 -25.95 22.53
CA PRO A 132 -10.62 -25.99 23.68
C PRO A 132 -9.24 -26.58 23.37
N SER A 133 -9.13 -27.51 22.41
CA SER A 133 -7.86 -28.16 22.08
C SER A 133 -6.94 -27.24 21.29
N GLU A 134 -7.44 -26.67 20.19
CA GLU A 134 -6.71 -25.66 19.42
C GLU A 134 -6.36 -24.42 20.25
N ARG A 135 -7.30 -23.93 21.06
CA ARG A 135 -7.06 -22.81 21.99
C ARG A 135 -5.89 -23.08 22.93
N LYS A 136 -5.79 -24.29 23.49
CA LYS A 136 -4.66 -24.68 24.35
C LYS A 136 -3.34 -24.71 23.58
N GLN A 137 -3.33 -25.23 22.35
CA GLN A 137 -2.14 -25.27 21.51
C GLN A 137 -1.64 -23.85 21.17
N ILE A 138 -2.56 -22.94 20.79
CA ILE A 138 -2.24 -21.53 20.51
C ILE A 138 -1.70 -20.85 21.77
N PHE A 139 -2.34 -21.05 22.92
CA PHE A 139 -1.88 -20.46 24.19
C PHE A 139 -0.48 -20.97 24.59
N GLN A 140 -0.21 -22.28 24.40
CA GLN A 140 1.10 -22.86 24.67
C GLN A 140 2.18 -22.29 23.72
N ARG A 141 1.86 -22.10 22.44
CA ARG A 141 2.76 -21.47 21.45
C ARG A 141 3.20 -20.07 21.87
N TYR A 142 2.27 -19.25 22.36
CA TYR A 142 2.57 -17.87 22.81
C TYR A 142 2.84 -17.76 24.31
N SER A 143 3.04 -18.88 25.00
CA SER A 143 3.39 -18.90 26.42
C SER A 143 4.78 -18.31 26.68
N PHE A 144 5.00 -17.88 27.92
CA PHE A 144 6.30 -17.34 28.38
C PHE A 144 7.47 -18.32 28.18
N ARG A 145 7.22 -19.63 28.13
CA ARG A 145 8.27 -20.66 27.94
C ARG A 145 8.86 -20.63 26.53
N ASN A 146 8.05 -20.26 25.54
CA ASN A 146 8.45 -20.22 24.13
C ASN A 146 8.87 -18.81 23.68
N SER A 147 9.20 -17.92 24.62
CA SER A 147 9.54 -16.52 24.33
C SER A 147 10.72 -16.34 23.40
N PHE A 148 11.70 -17.26 23.42
CA PHE A 148 12.91 -17.17 22.59
C PHE A 148 12.83 -17.93 21.26
N GLN A 149 11.70 -18.57 20.98
CA GLN A 149 11.49 -19.31 19.72
C GLN A 149 10.69 -18.45 18.74
N ASN A 150 11.14 -18.41 17.47
CA ASN A 150 10.47 -17.67 16.39
C ASN A 150 10.08 -16.23 16.76
N MET A 151 11.08 -15.36 16.93
CA MET A 151 10.92 -13.97 17.39
C MET A 151 10.10 -13.06 16.44
N LYS A 152 9.85 -13.50 15.20
CA LYS A 152 9.01 -12.78 14.23
C LYS A 152 7.51 -12.98 14.46
N ASP A 153 7.14 -14.09 15.10
CA ASP A 153 5.75 -14.45 15.40
C ASP A 153 5.45 -14.16 16.88
N ILE A 154 4.77 -13.05 17.11
CA ILE A 154 4.59 -12.46 18.44
C ILE A 154 3.25 -12.87 19.04
N GLY A 155 2.24 -13.03 18.19
CA GLY A 155 0.89 -13.34 18.64
C GLY A 155 -0.03 -13.80 17.54
N PHE A 156 -1.28 -13.96 17.92
CA PHE A 156 -2.39 -14.44 17.13
C PHE A 156 -3.60 -13.55 17.39
N LEU A 157 -4.19 -13.05 16.32
CA LEU A 157 -5.40 -12.25 16.31
C LEU A 157 -6.52 -13.08 15.69
N GLN A 158 -7.67 -13.14 16.35
CA GLN A 158 -8.91 -13.64 15.79
C GLN A 158 -9.94 -12.50 15.76
N VAL A 159 -10.57 -12.29 14.61
CA VAL A 159 -11.62 -11.30 14.39
C VAL A 159 -12.86 -12.03 13.89
N LYS A 160 -13.95 -12.04 14.65
CA LYS A 160 -15.26 -12.47 14.19
C LYS A 160 -15.98 -11.26 13.62
N LEU A 161 -16.12 -11.22 12.30
CA LEU A 161 -16.92 -10.26 11.56
C LEU A 161 -18.38 -10.73 11.58
N LEU A 162 -19.20 -10.09 12.41
CA LEU A 162 -20.58 -10.52 12.60
C LEU A 162 -21.49 -9.89 11.53
N LYS A 163 -21.67 -8.58 11.61
CA LYS A 163 -22.59 -7.84 10.74
C LYS A 163 -22.25 -6.35 10.67
N ALA A 164 -22.79 -5.66 9.67
CA ALA A 164 -22.88 -4.21 9.66
C ALA A 164 -24.33 -3.75 9.69
N VAL A 165 -24.55 -2.52 10.14
CA VAL A 165 -25.87 -1.91 10.31
C VAL A 165 -25.87 -0.51 9.72
N ASP A 166 -26.97 -0.15 9.05
CA ASP A 166 -27.22 1.18 8.48
C ASP A 166 -26.12 1.70 7.54
N LEU A 167 -25.61 0.84 6.65
CA LEU A 167 -24.63 1.25 5.65
C LEU A 167 -25.18 2.32 4.69
N LEU A 168 -24.27 3.10 4.10
CA LEU A 168 -24.60 4.05 3.03
C LEU A 168 -25.07 3.27 1.78
N ALA A 169 -26.18 3.71 1.18
CA ALA A 169 -26.63 3.18 -0.11
C ALA A 169 -25.78 3.77 -1.23
N ALA A 170 -25.13 2.90 -2.00
CA ALA A 170 -24.30 3.25 -3.14
C ALA A 170 -25.08 3.17 -4.46
N ASP A 171 -26.03 2.24 -4.58
CA ASP A 171 -26.73 1.98 -5.83
C ASP A 171 -27.98 2.85 -5.99
N PHE A 172 -28.36 3.09 -7.26
CA PHE A 172 -29.64 3.75 -7.63
C PHE A 172 -30.88 3.08 -7.03
N SER A 173 -30.79 1.80 -6.66
CA SER A 173 -31.87 1.06 -6.00
C SER A 173 -32.05 1.39 -4.51
N GLY A 174 -31.20 2.28 -3.95
CA GLY A 174 -31.21 2.62 -2.53
C GLY A 174 -30.62 1.53 -1.64
N LYS A 175 -29.84 0.60 -2.21
CA LYS A 175 -29.17 -0.50 -1.52
C LYS A 175 -27.69 -0.53 -1.91
N SER A 176 -26.95 -1.45 -1.33
CA SER A 176 -25.55 -1.74 -1.66
C SER A 176 -25.33 -3.24 -1.63
N ASP A 177 -24.26 -3.66 -2.31
CA ASP A 177 -23.72 -5.02 -2.27
C ASP A 177 -22.44 -5.03 -1.41
N PRO A 178 -22.53 -4.95 -0.06
CA PRO A 178 -21.37 -4.76 0.79
C PRO A 178 -20.51 -6.01 0.98
N PHE A 179 -19.20 -5.80 0.99
CA PHE A 179 -18.18 -6.72 1.47
C PHE A 179 -17.17 -5.99 2.37
N CYS A 180 -16.44 -6.74 3.18
CA CYS A 180 -15.50 -6.21 4.15
C CYS A 180 -14.08 -6.68 3.86
N VAL A 181 -13.12 -5.78 3.99
CA VAL A 181 -11.69 -6.05 3.86
C VAL A 181 -11.02 -5.77 5.20
N LEU A 182 -10.33 -6.76 5.75
CA LEU A 182 -9.58 -6.66 6.99
C LEU A 182 -8.09 -6.67 6.67
N GLU A 183 -7.37 -5.67 7.18
CA GLU A 183 -5.94 -5.49 6.97
C GLU A 183 -5.20 -5.39 8.31
N LEU A 184 -4.13 -6.17 8.45
CA LEU A 184 -3.20 -6.10 9.58
C LEU A 184 -1.76 -6.17 9.06
N GLY A 185 -1.04 -5.05 9.17
CA GLY A 185 0.33 -4.95 8.67
C GLY A 185 0.40 -5.16 7.15
N ASN A 186 0.92 -6.32 6.74
CA ASN A 186 1.03 -6.73 5.33
C ASN A 186 0.01 -7.81 4.93
N SER A 187 -0.84 -8.25 5.85
CA SER A 187 -1.87 -9.26 5.59
C SER A 187 -3.21 -8.59 5.31
N ARG A 188 -3.89 -9.03 4.25
CA ARG A 188 -5.17 -8.50 3.79
C ARG A 188 -6.11 -9.67 3.49
N LEU A 189 -7.29 -9.66 4.08
CA LEU A 189 -8.33 -10.67 3.86
C LEU A 189 -9.65 -9.99 3.51
N GLN A 190 -10.48 -10.66 2.71
CA GLN A 190 -11.74 -10.13 2.23
C GLN A 190 -12.89 -11.11 2.52
N SER A 191 -14.05 -10.58 2.94
CA SER A 191 -15.28 -11.33 3.13
C SER A 191 -16.01 -11.59 1.81
N TYR A 192 -17.00 -12.49 1.82
CA TYR A 192 -17.94 -12.55 0.70
C TYR A 192 -18.83 -11.29 0.63
N THR A 193 -19.37 -11.04 -0.55
CA THR A 193 -20.32 -9.95 -0.82
C THR A 193 -21.74 -10.36 -0.45
N VAL A 194 -22.45 -9.50 0.28
CA VAL A 194 -23.89 -9.67 0.57
C VAL A 194 -24.68 -8.76 -0.35
N TYR A 195 -25.48 -9.31 -1.26
CA TYR A 195 -26.19 -8.51 -2.24
C TYR A 195 -27.42 -7.79 -1.67
N LYS A 196 -27.62 -6.53 -2.08
CA LYS A 196 -28.82 -5.71 -1.90
C LYS A 196 -29.25 -5.59 -0.45
N ASN A 197 -28.29 -5.36 0.44
CA ASN A 197 -28.52 -5.30 1.88
C ASN A 197 -27.65 -4.24 2.56
N LEU A 198 -28.29 -3.27 3.23
CA LEU A 198 -27.60 -2.24 4.04
C LEU A 198 -27.27 -2.72 5.46
N ASN A 199 -27.78 -3.90 5.84
CA ASN A 199 -27.53 -4.56 7.12
C ASN A 199 -26.97 -5.97 6.87
N PRO A 200 -25.79 -6.10 6.23
CA PRO A 200 -25.23 -7.40 5.88
C PRO A 200 -24.79 -8.18 7.12
N GLU A 201 -25.03 -9.48 7.10
CA GLU A 201 -24.48 -10.42 8.08
C GLU A 201 -23.47 -11.33 7.37
N TRP A 202 -22.22 -11.29 7.82
CA TRP A 202 -21.14 -12.10 7.27
C TRP A 202 -20.88 -13.34 8.12
N ASN A 203 -20.93 -13.20 9.45
CA ASN A 203 -20.63 -14.29 10.39
C ASN A 203 -19.35 -15.07 10.05
N GLN A 204 -18.31 -14.34 9.63
CA GLN A 204 -17.02 -14.90 9.22
C GLN A 204 -15.95 -14.64 10.27
N VAL A 205 -15.00 -15.57 10.37
CA VAL A 205 -13.89 -15.52 11.31
C VAL A 205 -12.62 -15.33 10.51
N PHE A 206 -11.90 -14.27 10.81
CA PHE A 206 -10.60 -13.97 10.25
C PHE A 206 -9.54 -14.21 11.30
N THR A 207 -8.45 -14.85 10.93
CA THR A 207 -7.27 -14.96 11.79
C THR A 207 -6.10 -14.25 11.15
N PHE A 208 -5.24 -13.64 11.97
CA PHE A 208 -4.00 -13.01 11.54
C PHE A 208 -2.86 -13.32 12.53
N PRO A 209 -1.62 -13.56 12.06
CA PRO A 209 -0.45 -13.55 12.90
C PRO A 209 -0.09 -12.10 13.25
N ILE A 210 0.27 -11.88 14.50
CA ILE A 210 0.72 -10.58 14.99
C ILE A 210 2.25 -10.55 14.85
N LYS A 211 2.73 -9.70 13.94
CA LYS A 211 4.17 -9.41 13.76
C LYS A 211 4.65 -8.22 14.58
N ASP A 212 3.74 -7.31 14.92
CA ASP A 212 3.98 -6.15 15.77
C ASP A 212 2.70 -5.88 16.58
N ILE A 213 2.83 -5.72 17.89
CA ILE A 213 1.68 -5.43 18.77
C ILE A 213 1.17 -4.00 18.59
N HIS A 214 1.98 -3.12 18.02
CA HIS A 214 1.61 -1.74 17.70
C HIS A 214 0.93 -1.61 16.34
N ASP A 215 0.71 -2.72 15.63
CA ASP A 215 -0.08 -2.69 14.41
C ASP A 215 -1.54 -2.31 14.70
N ILE A 216 -2.19 -1.83 13.64
CA ILE A 216 -3.56 -1.35 13.66
C ILE A 216 -4.34 -2.26 12.74
N LEU A 217 -5.39 -2.89 13.26
CA LEU A 217 -6.34 -3.63 12.47
C LEU A 217 -7.23 -2.61 11.75
N GLU A 218 -7.13 -2.58 10.43
CA GLU A 218 -7.97 -1.75 9.57
C GLU A 218 -9.10 -2.62 9.02
N VAL A 219 -10.35 -2.23 9.29
CA VAL A 219 -11.54 -2.90 8.76
C VAL A 219 -12.26 -1.93 7.85
N MET A 220 -12.34 -2.25 6.58
CA MET A 220 -12.91 -1.41 5.53
C MET A 220 -14.13 -2.08 4.94
N VAL A 221 -15.19 -1.33 4.70
CA VAL A 221 -16.41 -1.81 4.07
C VAL A 221 -16.54 -1.13 2.70
N PHE A 222 -16.76 -1.93 1.68
CA PHE A 222 -16.94 -1.50 0.30
C PHE A 222 -18.25 -2.05 -0.25
N ALA A 223 -18.83 -1.39 -1.25
CA ALA A 223 -19.90 -1.92 -2.08
C ALA A 223 -19.33 -2.37 -3.42
N GLU A 224 -19.66 -3.58 -3.84
CA GLU A 224 -19.31 -4.09 -5.16
C GLU A 224 -20.22 -3.42 -6.23
N ASP A 225 -19.64 -2.84 -7.28
CA ASP A 225 -20.36 -2.20 -8.40
C ASP A 225 -19.99 -2.88 -9.73
N GLY A 226 -20.28 -4.18 -9.84
CA GLY A 226 -20.06 -4.98 -11.05
C GLY A 226 -18.62 -4.89 -11.59
N ASP A 227 -18.47 -4.31 -12.79
CA ASP A 227 -17.16 -4.14 -13.46
C ASP A 227 -16.39 -2.87 -13.03
N LYS A 228 -16.96 -2.00 -12.19
CA LYS A 228 -16.29 -0.79 -11.69
C LYS A 228 -15.49 -1.06 -10.43
N SER A 229 -14.61 -0.11 -10.09
CA SER A 229 -13.93 -0.12 -8.80
C SER A 229 -14.96 -0.06 -7.66
N PRO A 230 -14.83 -0.89 -6.61
CA PRO A 230 -15.76 -0.89 -5.48
C PRO A 230 -15.89 0.48 -4.81
N ASP A 231 -17.12 0.85 -4.46
CA ASP A 231 -17.42 2.09 -3.76
C ASP A 231 -17.06 1.95 -2.28
N PHE A 232 -16.35 2.92 -1.73
CA PHE A 232 -15.95 2.91 -0.32
C PHE A 232 -17.11 3.38 0.57
N LEU A 233 -17.56 2.53 1.49
CA LEU A 233 -18.65 2.85 2.42
C LEU A 233 -18.14 3.35 3.77
N GLY A 234 -16.99 2.84 4.23
CA GLY A 234 -16.38 3.31 5.47
C GLY A 234 -15.22 2.46 5.97
N LYS A 235 -14.52 2.97 6.98
CA LYS A 235 -13.37 2.33 7.61
C LYS A 235 -13.37 2.51 9.12
N VAL A 236 -12.87 1.52 9.83
CA VAL A 236 -12.45 1.63 11.24
C VAL A 236 -11.00 1.17 11.37
N ALA A 237 -10.25 1.83 12.25
CA ALA A 237 -8.88 1.51 12.57
C ALA A 237 -8.78 1.23 14.08
N ILE A 238 -8.40 0.01 14.45
CA ILE A 238 -8.42 -0.50 15.82
C ILE A 238 -6.99 -0.89 16.23
N PRO A 239 -6.32 -0.12 17.10
CA PRO A 239 -5.02 -0.50 17.63
C PRO A 239 -5.12 -1.81 18.43
N LEU A 240 -4.20 -2.75 18.22
CA LEU A 240 -4.31 -4.07 18.85
C LEU A 240 -4.32 -4.01 20.39
N LEU A 241 -3.53 -3.10 20.96
CA LEU A 241 -3.46 -2.86 22.41
C LEU A 241 -4.74 -2.30 23.03
N SER A 242 -5.66 -1.74 22.22
CA SER A 242 -6.94 -1.19 22.69
C SER A 242 -8.05 -2.25 22.81
N ILE A 243 -7.81 -3.45 22.31
CA ILE A 243 -8.82 -4.50 22.18
C ILE A 243 -9.12 -5.13 23.54
N LYS A 244 -10.42 -5.30 23.83
CA LYS A 244 -10.91 -6.08 24.96
C LYS A 244 -11.33 -7.47 24.47
N ASN A 245 -10.58 -8.49 24.85
CA ASN A 245 -10.77 -9.85 24.35
C ASN A 245 -12.17 -10.41 24.68
N GLY A 246 -12.80 -11.03 23.67
CA GLY A 246 -14.07 -11.76 23.82
C GLY A 246 -15.30 -10.87 23.99
N GLN A 247 -15.15 -9.54 23.91
CA GLN A 247 -16.26 -8.60 23.98
C GLN A 247 -16.71 -8.20 22.57
N GLN A 248 -18.00 -8.41 22.28
CA GLN A 248 -18.62 -7.87 21.09
C GLN A 248 -18.67 -6.35 21.16
N SER A 249 -18.06 -5.71 20.17
CA SER A 249 -17.89 -4.26 20.11
C SER A 249 -18.53 -3.73 18.83
N CYS A 250 -19.20 -2.59 18.96
CA CYS A 250 -19.80 -1.86 17.86
C CYS A 250 -18.90 -0.67 17.50
N TYR A 251 -18.48 -0.60 16.24
CA TYR A 251 -17.60 0.45 15.75
C TYR A 251 -18.31 1.30 14.70
N VAL A 252 -18.32 2.61 14.90
CA VAL A 252 -18.83 3.57 13.93
C VAL A 252 -17.85 3.68 12.77
N LEU A 253 -18.36 3.56 11.55
CA LEU A 253 -17.55 3.71 10.34
C LEU A 253 -17.15 5.16 10.14
N LYS A 254 -15.97 5.38 9.57
CA LYS A 254 -15.43 6.70 9.24
C LYS A 254 -15.05 6.80 7.76
N ASN A 255 -14.79 8.01 7.30
CA ASN A 255 -14.24 8.26 5.96
C ASN A 255 -12.82 7.66 5.80
N LYS A 256 -12.26 7.71 4.59
CA LYS A 256 -10.95 7.13 4.25
C LYS A 256 -9.82 7.64 5.17
N ASP A 257 -9.89 8.91 5.54
CA ASP A 257 -8.89 9.60 6.37
C ASP A 257 -9.15 9.47 7.88
N LEU A 258 -10.23 8.79 8.30
CA LEU A 258 -10.64 8.59 9.70
C LEU A 258 -11.00 9.88 10.48
N GLU A 259 -11.23 10.98 9.79
CA GLU A 259 -11.54 12.30 10.36
C GLU A 259 -13.03 12.47 10.64
N LEU A 260 -13.88 12.05 9.69
CA LEU A 260 -15.33 12.26 9.73
C LEU A 260 -16.07 10.94 9.87
N PRO A 261 -17.17 10.89 10.66
CA PRO A 261 -18.02 9.71 10.70
C PRO A 261 -18.68 9.49 9.34
N SER A 262 -18.69 8.23 8.90
CA SER A 262 -19.49 7.74 7.77
C SER A 262 -20.78 7.11 8.31
N LYS A 263 -21.76 6.95 7.42
CA LYS A 263 -23.01 6.29 7.78
C LYS A 263 -22.79 4.78 7.92
N GLY A 264 -23.16 4.25 9.08
CA GLY A 264 -23.16 2.82 9.37
C GLY A 264 -22.20 2.41 10.48
N MET A 265 -22.44 1.21 11.02
CA MET A 265 -21.67 0.62 12.11
C MET A 265 -21.32 -0.83 11.79
N VAL A 266 -20.18 -1.30 12.29
CA VAL A 266 -19.75 -2.70 12.16
C VAL A 266 -19.64 -3.36 13.53
N HIS A 267 -20.18 -4.55 13.65
CA HIS A 267 -20.14 -5.38 14.85
C HIS A 267 -19.03 -6.42 14.72
N LEU A 268 -18.08 -6.37 15.64
CA LEU A 268 -16.90 -7.22 15.66
C LEU A 268 -16.71 -7.84 17.05
N GLU A 269 -16.27 -9.09 17.10
CA GLU A 269 -15.73 -9.71 18.31
C GLU A 269 -14.27 -10.03 18.06
N ILE A 270 -13.37 -9.54 18.92
CA ILE A 270 -11.93 -9.64 18.65
C ILE A 270 -11.24 -10.28 19.86
N GLU A 271 -10.36 -11.24 19.58
CA GLU A 271 -9.49 -11.88 20.57
C GLU A 271 -8.02 -11.75 20.14
N VAL A 272 -7.20 -11.19 21.02
CA VAL A 272 -5.76 -11.00 20.83
C VAL A 272 -5.01 -11.88 21.84
N LEU A 273 -4.15 -12.76 21.34
CA LEU A 273 -3.23 -13.53 22.16
C LEU A 273 -1.81 -13.21 21.72
N PHE A 274 -0.94 -12.76 22.62
CA PHE A 274 0.44 -12.46 22.27
C PHE A 274 1.38 -12.77 23.42
N ASN A 275 2.65 -13.02 23.09
CA ASN A 275 3.70 -13.15 24.08
C ASN A 275 4.26 -11.76 24.41
N PRO A 276 4.15 -11.29 25.66
CA PRO A 276 4.57 -9.94 26.03
C PRO A 276 6.09 -9.74 25.89
N ILE A 277 6.91 -10.76 26.17
CA ILE A 277 8.38 -10.67 26.04
C ILE A 277 8.77 -10.48 24.58
N LYS A 278 8.19 -11.28 23.67
CA LYS A 278 8.43 -11.12 22.22
C LYS A 278 7.99 -9.74 21.73
N ALA A 279 6.82 -9.28 22.18
CA ALA A 279 6.28 -7.97 21.81
C ALA A 279 7.18 -6.81 22.27
N SER A 280 7.70 -6.88 23.50
CA SER A 280 8.65 -5.89 24.03
C SER A 280 9.94 -5.86 23.22
N VAL A 281 10.52 -7.02 22.89
CA VAL A 281 11.74 -7.08 22.07
C VAL A 281 11.49 -6.53 20.67
N ARG A 282 10.35 -6.87 20.05
CA ARG A 282 9.98 -6.37 18.71
C ARG A 282 9.85 -4.86 18.64
N THR A 283 9.42 -4.21 19.73
CA THR A 283 9.21 -2.75 19.79
C THR A 283 10.52 -1.99 19.49
N PHE A 284 11.68 -2.60 19.72
CA PHE A 284 12.99 -1.99 19.40
C PHE A 284 13.41 -2.14 17.94
N SER A 285 12.73 -3.01 17.19
CA SER A 285 12.99 -3.21 15.76
C SER A 285 12.10 -2.27 14.94
N PRO A 286 12.59 -1.70 13.83
CA PRO A 286 11.78 -0.81 13.00
C PRO A 286 10.52 -1.52 12.49
N ARG A 287 9.45 -0.74 12.29
CA ARG A 287 8.21 -1.25 11.71
C ARG A 287 8.47 -1.76 10.29
N GLU A 288 7.92 -2.93 9.95
CA GLU A 288 8.00 -3.43 8.57
C GLU A 288 7.34 -2.39 7.64
N ARG A 289 7.98 -2.12 6.50
CA ARG A 289 7.36 -1.27 5.47
C ARG A 289 6.14 -2.02 4.93
N ARG A 290 5.03 -1.30 4.73
CA ARG A 290 3.85 -1.86 4.09
C ARG A 290 4.21 -2.17 2.62
N SER A 291 4.30 -3.44 2.25
CA SER A 291 4.64 -3.82 0.86
C SER A 291 3.52 -3.46 -0.12
N LEU A 292 2.29 -3.33 0.40
CA LEU A 292 1.08 -3.00 -0.36
C LEU A 292 0.82 -1.48 -0.41
N GLU A 293 1.89 -0.68 -0.39
CA GLU A 293 1.77 0.74 -0.73
C GLU A 293 1.61 0.81 -2.25
N ASP A 294 0.35 0.83 -2.70
CA ASP A 294 -0.06 1.05 -4.09
C ASP A 294 0.89 2.09 -4.69
N ASN A 295 1.77 1.67 -5.60
CA ASN A 295 2.82 2.52 -6.16
C ASN A 295 2.16 3.84 -6.57
N ARG A 296 2.41 4.88 -5.77
CA ARG A 296 1.69 6.15 -5.89
C ARG A 296 1.92 6.63 -7.32
N LYS A 297 0.90 6.45 -8.18
CA LYS A 297 1.05 6.61 -9.63
C LYS A 297 1.72 7.96 -9.87
N PHE A 298 2.90 7.94 -10.47
CA PHE A 298 3.71 9.14 -10.65
C PHE A 298 2.86 10.22 -11.35
N SER A 299 2.44 11.23 -10.59
CA SER A 299 1.56 12.27 -11.11
C SER A 299 2.42 13.28 -11.86
N LYS A 300 2.43 13.16 -13.19
CA LYS A 300 3.06 14.15 -14.09
C LYS A 300 2.60 15.58 -13.78
N LYS A 301 1.36 15.75 -13.32
CA LYS A 301 0.76 17.03 -12.90
C LYS A 301 1.48 17.63 -11.68
N ILE A 302 1.79 16.81 -10.66
CA ILE A 302 2.53 17.26 -9.47
C ILE A 302 3.98 17.62 -9.83
N LEU A 303 4.64 16.79 -10.65
CA LEU A 303 6.00 17.10 -11.11
C LEU A 303 6.02 18.43 -11.89
N SER A 304 5.14 18.59 -12.88
CA SER A 304 5.07 19.83 -13.68
C SER A 304 4.91 21.06 -12.80
N ARG A 305 3.98 21.02 -11.83
CA ARG A 305 3.76 22.13 -10.90
C ARG A 305 5.01 22.47 -10.08
N ASN A 306 5.77 21.46 -9.65
CA ASN A 306 7.00 21.68 -8.89
C ASN A 306 8.13 22.23 -9.79
N VAL A 307 8.26 21.74 -11.01
CA VAL A 307 9.23 22.25 -12.01
C VAL A 307 8.93 23.71 -12.36
N ASP A 308 7.67 24.06 -12.57
CA ASP A 308 7.27 25.46 -12.85
C ASP A 308 7.56 26.40 -11.68
N ARG A 309 7.36 25.94 -10.44
CA ARG A 309 7.74 26.70 -9.24
C ARG A 309 9.24 26.97 -9.22
N VAL A 310 10.06 25.96 -9.45
CA VAL A 310 11.53 26.11 -9.50
C VAL A 310 11.95 27.03 -10.63
N LYS A 311 11.36 26.90 -11.82
CA LYS A 311 11.66 27.75 -12.99
C LYS A 311 11.35 29.22 -12.73
N ARG A 312 10.24 29.53 -12.05
CA ARG A 312 9.91 30.91 -11.64
C ARG A 312 10.95 31.47 -10.69
N ILE A 313 11.37 30.69 -9.69
CA ILE A 313 12.39 31.11 -8.73
C ILE A 313 13.73 31.32 -9.43
N SER A 314 14.16 30.39 -10.29
CA SER A 314 15.42 30.51 -11.02
C SER A 314 15.44 31.71 -11.97
N MET A 315 14.31 32.01 -12.63
CA MET A 315 14.18 33.19 -13.49
C MET A 315 14.22 34.49 -12.68
N ALA A 316 13.57 34.54 -11.51
CA ALA A 316 13.65 35.69 -10.61
C ALA A 316 15.08 35.93 -10.12
N ILE A 317 15.80 34.87 -9.73
CA ILE A 317 17.21 34.95 -9.34
C ILE A 317 18.05 35.47 -10.52
N TRP A 318 17.87 34.92 -11.72
CA TRP A 318 18.61 35.33 -12.90
C TRP A 318 18.39 36.81 -13.24
N ASN A 319 17.15 37.27 -13.24
CA ASN A 319 16.81 38.68 -13.48
C ASN A 319 17.41 39.61 -12.43
N THR A 320 17.44 39.17 -11.16
CA THR A 320 18.06 39.95 -10.06
C THR A 320 19.57 40.05 -10.25
N ILE A 321 20.25 38.96 -10.62
CA ILE A 321 21.69 38.96 -10.91
C ILE A 321 22.00 39.87 -12.10
N GLN A 322 21.22 39.82 -13.17
CA GLN A 322 21.38 40.70 -14.33
C GLN A 322 21.19 42.17 -13.95
N PHE A 323 20.19 42.48 -13.12
CA PHE A 323 19.97 43.83 -12.60
C PHE A 323 21.18 44.33 -11.78
N LEU A 324 21.69 43.52 -10.86
CA LEU A 324 22.89 43.85 -10.08
C LEU A 324 24.09 44.10 -11.00
N ARG A 325 24.26 43.26 -12.05
CA ARG A 325 25.35 43.41 -13.02
C ARG A 325 25.24 44.73 -13.80
N SER A 326 24.03 45.12 -14.18
CA SER A 326 23.76 46.41 -14.86
C SER A 326 24.12 47.61 -13.97
N CYS A 327 23.88 47.52 -12.66
CA CYS A 327 24.30 48.54 -11.68
C CYS A 327 25.83 48.62 -11.54
N PHE A 328 26.55 47.48 -11.53
CA PHE A 328 28.01 47.48 -11.43
C PHE A 328 28.72 47.92 -12.71
N LEU A 329 28.14 47.63 -13.87
CA LEU A 329 28.69 48.00 -15.19
C LEU A 329 28.34 49.43 -15.61
N TRP A 330 27.61 50.19 -14.79
CA TRP A 330 27.21 51.58 -15.08
C TRP A 330 26.43 51.75 -16.40
N GLU A 331 25.68 50.74 -16.83
CA GLU A 331 24.87 50.82 -18.06
C GLU A 331 23.78 51.91 -17.98
N SER A 332 23.32 52.23 -16.75
CA SER A 332 22.44 53.36 -16.48
C SER A 332 23.00 54.18 -15.30
N PRO A 333 23.35 55.47 -15.52
CA PRO A 333 23.96 56.30 -14.48
C PRO A 333 23.00 56.56 -13.32
N ILE A 334 21.69 56.71 -13.58
CA ILE A 334 20.68 56.98 -12.56
C ILE A 334 20.46 55.75 -11.66
N ARG A 335 20.35 54.55 -12.25
CA ARG A 335 20.14 53.30 -11.48
C ARG A 335 21.35 52.97 -10.60
N SER A 336 22.55 53.17 -11.15
CA SER A 336 23.81 52.91 -10.46
C SER A 336 24.03 53.91 -9.31
N LEU A 337 23.68 55.18 -9.51
CA LEU A 337 23.72 56.20 -8.47
C LEU A 337 22.74 55.89 -7.32
N ILE A 338 21.50 55.52 -7.62
CA ILE A 338 20.50 55.14 -6.61
C ILE A 338 20.99 53.90 -5.83
N ALA A 339 21.47 52.86 -6.53
CA ALA A 339 22.00 51.66 -5.89
C ALA A 339 23.20 51.98 -4.98
N PHE A 340 24.09 52.88 -5.41
CA PHE A 340 25.23 53.33 -4.61
C PHE A 340 24.79 54.10 -3.36
N VAL A 341 23.83 55.03 -3.47
CA VAL A 341 23.29 55.76 -2.31
C VAL A 341 22.64 54.79 -1.32
N VAL A 342 21.83 53.84 -1.80
CA VAL A 342 21.21 52.81 -0.96
C VAL A 342 22.26 51.93 -0.27
N PHE A 343 23.33 51.56 -0.98
CA PHE A 343 24.43 50.80 -0.40
C PHE A 343 25.14 51.60 0.71
N VAL A 344 25.49 52.86 0.45
CA VAL A 344 26.18 53.72 1.43
C VAL A 344 25.31 53.94 2.68
N THR A 345 24.02 54.24 2.52
CA THR A 345 23.11 54.39 3.67
C THR A 345 22.92 53.09 4.42
N THR A 346 22.82 51.95 3.72
CA THR A 346 22.72 50.64 4.37
C THR A 346 23.96 50.35 5.18
N VAL A 347 25.16 50.47 4.60
CA VAL A 347 26.43 50.19 5.31
C VAL A 347 26.63 51.12 6.50
N TRP A 348 26.23 52.39 6.37
CA TRP A 348 26.33 53.38 7.46
C TRP A 348 25.43 53.04 8.66
N HIS A 349 24.26 52.43 8.42
CA HIS A 349 23.28 52.09 9.45
C HIS A 349 23.25 50.60 9.81
N PHE A 350 24.13 49.78 9.23
CA PHE A 350 24.07 48.33 9.40
C PHE A 350 24.74 47.89 10.71
N GLU A 351 23.93 47.32 11.60
CA GLU A 351 24.40 46.67 12.81
C GLU A 351 24.22 45.14 12.72
N ALA A 352 25.13 44.38 13.34
CA ALA A 352 25.18 42.91 13.20
C ALA A 352 23.88 42.19 13.61
N TYR A 353 23.09 42.77 14.53
CA TYR A 353 21.81 42.20 14.96
C TYR A 353 20.70 42.29 13.90
N MET A 354 20.89 43.07 12.83
CA MET A 354 19.89 43.23 11.77
C MET A 354 19.79 42.02 10.84
N VAL A 355 20.82 41.15 10.78
CA VAL A 355 20.84 39.96 9.94
C VAL A 355 19.78 38.93 10.36
N PRO A 356 19.68 38.52 11.65
CA PRO A 356 18.59 37.66 12.11
C PRO A 356 17.19 38.28 11.88
N LEU A 357 17.05 39.60 12.05
CA LEU A 357 15.78 40.29 11.87
C LEU A 357 15.33 40.29 10.39
N ALA A 358 16.25 40.52 9.46
CA ALA A 358 15.98 40.47 8.02
C ALA A 358 15.60 39.06 7.55
N LEU A 359 16.24 38.02 8.10
CA LEU A 359 15.85 36.63 7.83
C LEU A 359 14.45 36.31 8.38
N LEU A 360 14.10 36.82 9.57
CA LEU A 360 12.75 36.70 10.12
C LEU A 360 11.70 37.40 9.24
N MET A 361 12.03 38.56 8.65
CA MET A 361 11.13 39.27 7.74
C MET A 361 10.78 38.47 6.48
N LEU A 362 11.68 37.62 5.97
CA LEU A 362 11.38 36.70 4.86
C LEU A 362 10.34 35.65 5.25
N PHE A 363 10.39 35.16 6.50
CA PHE A 363 9.37 34.24 7.02
C PHE A 363 8.03 34.96 7.22
N VAL A 364 8.03 36.17 7.79
CA VAL A 364 6.83 37.00 7.95
C VAL A 364 6.19 37.31 6.60
N TYR A 365 6.99 37.65 5.59
CA TYR A 365 6.52 37.88 4.22
C TYR A 365 5.93 36.62 3.59
N ASN A 366 6.55 35.46 3.78
CA ASN A 366 6.06 34.18 3.26
C ASN A 366 4.78 33.71 3.98
N ILE A 367 4.65 34.01 5.28
CA ILE A 367 3.42 33.78 6.07
C ILE A 367 2.32 34.74 5.60
N SER A 368 2.64 36.01 5.36
CA SER A 368 1.70 37.00 4.85
C SER A 368 1.24 36.70 3.42
N ILE A 369 2.06 36.04 2.60
CA ILE A 369 1.66 35.49 1.29
C ILE A 369 0.81 34.21 1.46
N SER A 370 0.96 33.51 2.59
CA SER A 370 0.32 32.23 2.88
C SER A 370 -0.94 32.33 3.76
N SER A 371 -1.49 33.49 4.11
CA SER A 371 -2.73 33.59 4.90
C SER A 371 -3.52 34.89 4.61
N PRO A 372 -4.88 34.91 4.53
CA PRO A 372 -5.87 33.84 4.42
C PRO A 372 -6.67 33.84 3.09
N ASP A 373 -6.33 34.63 2.07
CA ASP A 373 -7.12 34.63 0.81
C ASP A 373 -6.83 33.43 -0.11
N LYS A 374 -5.88 32.57 0.26
CA LYS A 374 -5.67 31.26 -0.38
C LYS A 374 -6.01 30.07 0.52
N ALA A 375 -6.29 30.29 1.80
CA ALA A 375 -6.82 29.23 2.66
C ALA A 375 -8.30 28.97 2.37
N LEU A 376 -9.04 29.98 1.89
CA LEU A 376 -10.43 29.87 1.44
C LEU A 376 -10.61 29.51 -0.05
N ILE A 377 -9.52 29.40 -0.84
CA ILE A 377 -9.58 29.02 -2.27
C ILE A 377 -8.94 27.63 -2.52
N ILE A 378 -8.54 26.90 -1.47
CA ILE A 378 -8.18 25.47 -1.58
C ILE A 378 -9.41 24.57 -1.34
N GLN A 379 -10.61 25.15 -1.30
CA GLN A 379 -11.87 24.43 -1.49
C GLN A 379 -12.58 25.03 -2.70
N ASP A 380 -12.23 24.55 -3.89
CA ASP A 380 -13.17 24.55 -5.02
C ASP A 380 -13.21 23.14 -5.63
N PRO A 381 -14.39 22.66 -6.06
CA PRO A 381 -14.77 21.27 -6.13
C PRO A 381 -14.58 20.72 -7.55
N GLN A 382 -13.34 20.47 -7.96
CA GLN A 382 -13.05 19.83 -9.25
C GLN A 382 -12.08 18.63 -9.17
N ASP A 383 -11.76 18.15 -7.97
CA ASP A 383 -11.15 16.82 -7.82
C ASP A 383 -12.20 15.69 -7.80
N TYR A 384 -13.45 15.99 -8.17
CA TYR A 384 -14.43 14.99 -8.61
C TYR A 384 -14.39 14.90 -10.14
N ILE A 385 -14.17 13.69 -10.65
CA ILE A 385 -14.08 13.27 -12.07
C ILE A 385 -12.64 13.23 -12.62
N ILE A 386 -11.88 12.20 -12.23
CA ILE A 386 -11.46 11.01 -13.05
C ILE A 386 -10.53 10.14 -12.21
#